data_AF-A0A817AL23-F1
#
_entry.id   AF-A0A817AL23-F1
#
_cell.length_a   1.000
_cell.length_b   1.000
_cell.length_c   1.000
_cell.angle_alpha   90.00
_cell.angle_beta   90.00
_cell.angle_gamma   90.00
#
_symmetry.space_group_name_H-M   'P 1'
#
loop_
_entity.id
_entity.type
_entity.pdbx_description
1 polymer ?
#
loop_
_entity_poly.entity_id
_entity_poly.type
_entity_poly.pdbx_seq_one_letter_code
_entity_poly.pdbx_strand_id
1 'polypeptide(L)'
;MDYFLILELPEEVQSLVVERVAGNSFTDLYGLRASCKTMKALAEQSRVNHFYDVLSVPMRLNMPPELFKTCYAERNPSTLYMKGVQFFFTFNLQEEGLAFTKLAADEGYERAVYTYAMTRKIFWG
;
A
#
# COMPACT_ATOMS: atom_id res chain seq x y z
N MET A 1 -21.83 -25.24 4.20
CA MET A 1 -21.66 -23.84 3.79
C MET A 1 -21.67 -23.84 2.29
N ASP A 2 -22.60 -23.10 1.69
CA ASP A 2 -22.58 -22.88 0.25
C ASP A 2 -21.50 -21.83 -0.04
N TYR A 3 -20.53 -22.20 -0.86
CA TYR A 3 -19.51 -21.27 -1.34
C TYR A 3 -20.08 -20.52 -2.53
N PHE A 4 -20.05 -19.19 -2.50
CA PHE A 4 -20.36 -18.36 -3.66
C PHE A 4 -19.09 -18.05 -4.44
N LEU A 5 -19.18 -17.99 -5.76
CA LEU A 5 -18.05 -17.60 -6.59
C LEU A 5 -17.88 -16.08 -6.54
N ILE A 6 -16.66 -15.58 -6.33
CA ILE A 6 -16.36 -14.14 -6.39
C ILE A 6 -16.85 -13.52 -7.72
N LEU A 7 -16.77 -14.29 -8.81
CA LEU A 7 -17.20 -13.86 -10.15
C LEU A 7 -18.71 -13.65 -10.29
N GLU A 8 -19.52 -14.18 -9.37
CA GLU A 8 -20.97 -14.00 -9.36
C GLU A 8 -21.38 -12.72 -8.61
N LEU A 9 -20.45 -12.07 -7.92
CA LEU A 9 -20.70 -10.80 -7.23
C LEU A 9 -20.68 -9.63 -8.21
N PRO A 10 -21.33 -8.50 -7.87
CA PRO A 10 -21.18 -7.25 -8.62
C PRO A 10 -19.70 -6.85 -8.76
N GLU A 11 -19.35 -6.24 -9.89
CA GLU A 11 -17.96 -5.87 -10.22
C GLU A 11 -17.36 -4.92 -9.17
N GLU A 12 -18.18 -4.08 -8.53
CA GLU A 12 -17.77 -3.19 -7.44
C GLU A 12 -17.26 -3.99 -6.23
N VAL A 13 -17.95 -5.08 -5.90
CA VAL A 13 -17.55 -5.96 -4.78
C VAL A 13 -16.31 -6.75 -5.15
N GLN A 14 -16.22 -7.26 -6.38
CA GLN A 14 -15.02 -7.92 -6.88
C GLN A 14 -13.80 -6.99 -6.79
N SER A 15 -13.97 -5.74 -7.20
CA SER A 15 -12.94 -4.71 -7.14
C SER A 15 -12.47 -4.44 -5.72
N LEU A 16 -13.40 -4.28 -4.79
CA LEU A 16 -13.08 -4.08 -3.37
C LEU A 16 -12.29 -5.26 -2.81
N VAL A 17 -12.63 -6.50 -3.19
CA VAL A 17 -11.85 -7.68 -2.80
C VAL A 17 -10.41 -7.58 -3.32
N VAL A 18 -10.22 -7.21 -4.59
CA VAL A 18 -8.87 -7.04 -5.17
C VAL A 18 -8.07 -5.95 -4.45
N GLU A 19 -8.69 -4.80 -4.17
CA GLU A 19 -8.07 -3.71 -3.41
C GLU A 19 -7.64 -4.17 -2.01
N ARG A 20 -8.49 -4.94 -1.32
CA ARG A 20 -8.14 -5.52 -0.01
C ARG A 20 -7.04 -6.55 -0.10
N VAL A 21 -7.03 -7.40 -1.12
CA VAL A 21 -5.95 -8.37 -1.33
C VAL A 21 -4.62 -7.64 -1.56
N ALA A 22 -4.62 -6.58 -2.37
CA ALA A 22 -3.43 -5.76 -2.62
C ALA A 22 -2.84 -5.14 -1.36
N GLY A 23 -3.67 -4.67 -0.43
CA GLY A 23 -3.21 -4.10 0.84
C GLY A 23 -2.75 -5.11 1.88
N ASN A 24 -3.10 -6.40 1.74
CA ASN A 24 -2.79 -7.41 2.75
C ASN A 24 -1.67 -8.37 2.34
N SER A 25 -1.57 -8.73 1.07
CA SER A 25 -0.68 -9.83 0.65
C SER A 25 -0.20 -9.68 -0.78
N PHE A 26 1.11 -9.46 -0.92
CA PHE A 26 1.83 -9.53 -2.19
C PHE A 26 1.52 -10.83 -2.94
N THR A 27 1.71 -11.96 -2.27
CA THR A 27 1.57 -13.29 -2.89
C THR A 27 0.15 -13.52 -3.38
N ASP A 28 -0.85 -13.17 -2.56
CA ASP A 28 -2.25 -13.40 -2.92
C ASP A 28 -2.70 -12.49 -4.06
N LEU A 29 -2.19 -11.25 -4.15
CA LEU A 29 -2.49 -10.39 -5.31
C LEU A 29 -1.96 -10.98 -6.62
N TYR A 30 -0.73 -11.51 -6.62
CA TYR A 30 -0.18 -12.15 -7.81
C TYR A 30 -0.88 -13.49 -8.12
N GLY A 31 -1.27 -14.26 -7.10
CA GLY A 31 -2.11 -15.44 -7.27
C GLY A 31 -3.48 -15.10 -7.88
N LEU A 32 -4.11 -14.02 -7.40
CA LEU A 32 -5.38 -13.53 -7.90
C LEU A 32 -5.27 -13.08 -9.36
N ARG A 33 -4.19 -12.38 -9.73
CA ARG A 33 -3.89 -12.03 -11.14
C ARG A 33 -3.74 -13.24 -12.05
N ALA A 34 -3.15 -14.32 -11.55
CA ALA A 34 -2.98 -15.55 -12.31
C ALA A 34 -4.25 -16.40 -12.41
N SER A 35 -5.27 -16.13 -11.59
CA SER A 35 -6.46 -16.98 -11.49
C SER A 35 -7.36 -16.92 -12.72
N CYS A 36 -7.74 -15.72 -13.19
CA CYS A 36 -8.60 -15.54 -14.36
C CYS A 36 -8.47 -14.14 -14.99
N LYS A 37 -9.03 -13.99 -16.20
CA LYS A 37 -8.96 -12.74 -16.98
C LYS A 37 -9.61 -11.56 -16.26
N THR A 38 -10.76 -11.77 -15.63
CA THR A 38 -11.47 -10.72 -14.88
C THR A 38 -10.66 -10.24 -13.68
N MET A 39 -10.15 -11.16 -12.86
CA MET A 39 -9.31 -10.80 -11.71
C MET A 39 -8.01 -10.12 -12.13
N LYS A 40 -7.39 -10.58 -13.23
CA LYS A 40 -6.22 -9.91 -13.80
C LYS A 40 -6.54 -8.46 -14.17
N ALA A 41 -7.63 -8.23 -14.89
CA ALA A 41 -8.02 -6.89 -15.33
C ALA A 41 -8.31 -5.96 -14.14
N LEU A 42 -9.02 -6.44 -13.12
CA LEU A 42 -9.28 -5.68 -11.89
C LEU A 42 -7.98 -5.35 -11.15
N ALA A 43 -7.08 -6.32 -10.99
CA ALA A 43 -5.79 -6.14 -10.30
C ALA A 43 -4.78 -5.27 -11.05
N GLU A 44 -5.00 -5.01 -12.34
CA GLU A 44 -4.20 -4.11 -13.17
C GLU A 44 -4.74 -2.67 -13.20
N GLN A 45 -5.91 -2.41 -12.59
CA GLN A 45 -6.43 -1.05 -12.48
C GLN A 45 -5.52 -0.18 -11.61
N SER A 46 -5.31 1.07 -12.02
CA SER A 46 -4.35 1.96 -11.37
C SER A 46 -4.68 2.19 -9.88
N ARG A 47 -5.96 2.28 -9.52
CA ARG A 47 -6.43 2.40 -8.14
C ARG A 47 -5.95 1.30 -7.21
N VAL A 48 -5.67 0.09 -7.71
CA VAL A 48 -5.15 -1.01 -6.87
C VAL A 48 -3.77 -0.64 -6.31
N ASN A 49 -2.99 0.15 -7.06
CA ASN A 49 -1.70 0.65 -6.58
C ASN A 49 -1.84 1.59 -5.39
N HIS A 50 -2.99 2.27 -5.19
CA HIS A 50 -3.25 3.07 -3.99
C HIS A 50 -3.29 2.20 -2.72
N PHE A 51 -3.86 0.99 -2.82
CA PHE A 51 -4.03 0.09 -1.67
C PHE A 51 -2.86 -0.84 -1.43
N TYR A 52 -2.01 -1.05 -2.44
CA TYR A 52 -0.88 -1.98 -2.38
C TYR A 52 0.07 -1.71 -1.19
N ASP A 53 0.26 -2.64 -0.26
CA ASP A 53 1.28 -2.46 0.79
C ASP A 53 2.66 -2.79 0.22
N VAL A 54 3.46 -1.78 -0.11
CA VAL A 54 4.81 -2.00 -0.66
C VAL A 54 5.75 -2.69 0.32
N LEU A 55 5.43 -2.65 1.62
CA LEU A 55 6.19 -3.35 2.64
C LEU A 55 5.81 -4.84 2.74
N SER A 56 4.77 -5.29 2.03
CA SER A 56 4.46 -6.71 1.87
C SER A 56 5.37 -7.41 0.84
N VAL A 57 6.11 -6.65 0.04
CA VAL A 57 7.02 -7.18 -0.96
C VAL A 57 8.18 -7.89 -0.25
N PRO A 58 8.42 -9.18 -0.54
CA PRO A 58 9.52 -9.92 0.07
C PRO A 58 10.84 -9.17 -0.08
N MET A 59 11.54 -8.92 1.03
CA MET A 59 12.78 -8.13 1.07
C MET A 59 13.84 -8.61 0.04
N ARG A 60 13.85 -9.91 -0.28
CA ARG A 60 14.77 -10.50 -1.27
C ARG A 60 14.50 -10.12 -2.72
N LEU A 61 13.29 -9.68 -3.06
CA LEU A 61 12.92 -9.35 -4.44
C LEU A 61 13.33 -7.93 -4.84
N ASN A 62 13.71 -7.08 -3.87
CA ASN A 62 13.72 -5.62 -4.00
C ASN A 62 12.38 -5.08 -4.51
N MET A 63 12.07 -3.84 -4.17
CA MET A 63 10.89 -3.20 -4.75
C MET A 63 11.18 -2.84 -6.22
N PRO A 64 10.39 -3.30 -7.21
CA PRO A 64 10.57 -2.86 -8.58
C PRO A 64 10.37 -1.34 -8.69
N PRO A 65 11.31 -0.59 -9.33
CA PRO A 65 11.22 0.88 -9.41
C PRO A 65 9.93 1.38 -10.06
N GLU A 66 9.47 0.72 -11.11
CA GLU A 66 8.22 1.10 -11.80
C GLU A 66 7.00 0.91 -10.90
N LEU A 67 6.95 -0.18 -10.12
CA LEU A 67 5.83 -0.42 -9.21
C LEU A 67 5.81 0.60 -8.06
N PHE A 68 6.99 0.98 -7.54
CA PHE A 68 7.07 2.08 -6.57
C PHE A 68 6.55 3.40 -7.17
N LYS A 69 6.95 3.70 -8.41
CA LYS A 69 6.54 4.91 -9.13
C LYS A 69 5.02 4.96 -9.36
N THR A 70 4.40 3.84 -9.77
CA THR A 70 2.95 3.78 -9.97
C THR A 70 2.18 3.88 -8.67
N CYS A 71 2.63 3.22 -7.59
CA CYS A 71 2.04 3.38 -6.26
C CYS A 71 2.15 4.83 -5.76
N TYR A 72 3.31 5.45 -5.92
CA TYR A 72 3.51 6.83 -5.50
C TYR A 72 2.62 7.82 -6.28
N ALA A 73 2.44 7.62 -7.60
CA ALA A 73 1.55 8.43 -8.42
C ALA A 73 0.09 8.37 -7.93
N GLU A 74 -0.34 7.21 -7.42
CA GLU A 74 -1.68 6.97 -6.85
C GLU A 74 -1.77 7.37 -5.36
N ARG A 75 -0.80 8.14 -4.85
CA ARG A 75 -0.72 8.58 -3.44
C ARG A 75 -0.81 7.43 -2.45
N ASN A 76 -0.21 6.29 -2.79
CA ASN A 76 -0.21 5.11 -1.95
C ASN A 76 0.36 5.41 -0.54
N PRO A 77 -0.38 5.14 0.55
CA PRO A 77 0.04 5.47 1.90
C PRO A 77 1.34 4.78 2.34
N SER A 78 1.58 3.54 1.90
CA SER A 78 2.80 2.80 2.23
C SER A 78 4.05 3.39 1.55
N THR A 79 3.93 3.93 0.33
CA THR A 79 5.03 4.66 -0.34
C THR A 79 5.30 6.02 0.29
N LEU A 80 4.24 6.74 0.69
CA LEU A 80 4.37 7.99 1.44
C LEU A 80 5.08 7.74 2.77
N TYR A 81 4.71 6.67 3.47
CA TYR A 81 5.37 6.23 4.69
C TYR A 81 6.86 5.91 4.48
N MET A 82 7.20 5.10 3.47
CA MET A 82 8.61 4.79 3.15
C MET A 82 9.42 6.05 2.87
N LYS A 83 8.86 6.98 2.10
CA LYS A 83 9.52 8.26 1.80
C LYS A 83 9.73 9.08 3.07
N GLY A 84 8.74 9.13 3.96
CA GLY A 84 8.85 9.79 5.26
C GLY A 84 9.96 9.21 6.13
N VAL A 85 10.02 7.88 6.24
CA VAL A 85 11.09 7.17 6.98
C VAL A 85 12.46 7.46 6.38
N GLN A 86 12.60 7.42 5.05
CA GLN A 86 13.88 7.69 4.38
C GLN A 86 14.34 9.14 4.58
N PHE A 87 13.44 10.11 4.42
CA PHE A 87 13.75 11.52 4.62
C PHE A 87 14.17 11.79 6.07
N PHE A 88 13.44 11.23 7.03
CA PHE A 88 13.71 11.43 8.44
C PHE A 88 15.03 10.78 8.89
N PHE A 89 15.21 9.47 8.62
CA PHE A 89 16.30 8.68 9.20
C PHE A 89 17.54 8.54 8.30
N THR A 90 17.40 8.69 6.98
CA THR A 90 18.53 8.54 6.04
C THR A 90 19.08 9.89 5.58
N PHE A 91 18.21 10.86 5.31
CA PHE A 91 18.62 12.16 4.77
C PHE A 91 18.67 13.28 5.81
N ASN A 92 18.31 13.01 7.08
CA ASN A 92 18.21 14.01 8.15
C ASN A 92 17.29 15.20 7.82
N LEU A 93 16.31 15.00 6.93
CA LEU A 93 15.27 15.96 6.60
C LEU A 93 14.05 15.70 7.49
N GLN A 94 14.17 16.07 8.77
CA GLN A 94 13.24 15.64 9.81
C GLN A 94 11.82 16.20 9.61
N GLU A 95 11.67 17.48 9.30
CA GLU A 95 10.36 18.12 9.09
C GLU A 95 9.66 17.56 7.85
N GLU A 96 10.38 17.41 6.73
CA GLU A 96 9.84 16.84 5.50
C GLU A 96 9.50 15.36 5.65
N GLY A 97 10.37 14.60 6.31
CA GLY A 97 10.14 13.20 6.62
C GLY A 97 8.89 13.02 7.47
N LEU A 98 8.75 13.84 8.51
CA LEU A 98 7.59 13.83 9.38
C LEU A 98 6.30 14.25 8.66
N ALA A 99 6.37 15.22 7.73
CA ALA A 99 5.25 15.64 6.90
C ALA A 99 4.75 14.50 5.99
N PHE A 100 5.66 13.74 5.36
CA PHE A 100 5.28 12.56 4.57
C PHE A 100 4.68 11.45 5.45
N THR A 101 5.25 11.18 6.62
CA THR A 101 4.67 10.21 7.57
C THR A 101 3.28 10.67 8.04
N LYS A 102 3.07 11.97 8.25
CA LYS A 102 1.75 12.52 8.57
C LYS A 102 0.74 12.28 7.46
N LEU A 103 1.09 12.54 6.20
CA LEU A 103 0.20 12.29 5.06
C LEU A 103 -0.23 10.83 5.00
N ALA A 104 0.71 9.89 5.18
CA ALA A 104 0.37 8.47 5.23
C ALA A 104 -0.53 8.09 6.43
N ALA A 105 -0.33 8.75 7.58
CA ALA A 105 -1.16 8.54 8.78
C ALA A 105 -2.58 9.09 8.59
N ASP A 106 -2.73 10.25 7.95
CA ASP A 106 -4.03 10.86 7.68
C ASP A 106 -4.85 10.01 6.68
N GLU A 107 -4.19 9.25 5.79
CA GLU A 107 -4.80 8.22 4.93
C GLU A 107 -5.09 6.90 5.68
N GLY A 108 -4.81 6.82 6.99
CA GLY A 108 -5.12 5.66 7.81
C GLY A 108 -4.12 4.51 7.74
N TYR A 109 -2.91 4.72 7.19
CA TYR A 109 -1.89 3.68 7.18
C TYR A 109 -1.39 3.42 8.61
N GLU A 110 -1.77 2.27 9.17
CA GLU A 110 -1.57 1.93 10.58
C GLU A 110 -0.13 2.15 11.06
N ARG A 111 0.84 1.72 10.25
CA ARG A 111 2.28 1.88 10.54
C ARG A 111 2.68 3.36 10.61
N ALA A 112 2.13 4.21 9.75
CA ALA A 112 2.39 5.65 9.77
C ALA A 112 1.72 6.34 10.97
N VAL A 113 0.51 5.95 11.35
CA VAL A 113 -0.20 6.51 12.52
C VAL A 113 0.65 6.34 13.79
N TYR A 114 1.12 5.11 14.03
CA TYR A 114 1.98 4.82 15.17
C TYR A 114 3.31 5.58 15.08
N THR A 115 4.01 5.49 13.94
CA THR A 115 5.32 6.12 13.77
C THR A 115 5.24 7.64 13.90
N TYR A 116 4.24 8.30 13.31
CA TYR A 116 4.06 9.75 13.41
C TYR A 116 3.87 10.18 14.88
N ALA A 117 2.98 9.50 15.61
CA ALA A 117 2.69 9.83 17.00
C ALA A 117 3.93 9.67 17.90
N MET A 118 4.67 8.57 17.72
CA MET A 118 5.88 8.31 18.50
C MET A 118 7.02 9.27 18.17
N THR A 119 7.27 9.54 16.89
CA THR A 119 8.29 10.50 16.47
C THR A 119 7.97 11.90 16.98
N ARG A 120 6.73 12.37 16.87
CA ARG A 120 6.30 13.66 17.44
C ARG A 120 6.58 13.73 18.94
N LYS A 121 6.23 12.66 19.68
CA LYS A 121 6.43 12.60 21.14
C LYS A 121 7.91 12.61 21.54
N ILE A 122 8.78 11.93 20.80
CA ILE A 122 10.20 11.81 21.15
C ILE A 122 10.98 13.09 20.86
N PHE A 123 10.67 13.76 19.74
CA PHE A 123 11.48 14.88 19.25
C PHE A 123 10.87 16.26 19.55
N TRP A 124 9.56 16.35 19.84
CA TRP A 124 8.84 17.60 20.13
C TRP A 124 7.87 17.53 21.33
N GLY A 125 7.80 16.38 22.02
CA GLY A 125 7.02 16.22 23.25
C GLY A 125 7.86 16.48 24.48
#